data_AF-A0A850SEP5-F1
#
_entry.id   AF-A0A850SEP5-F1
#
_cell.length_a   1.000
_cell.length_b   1.000
_cell.length_c   1.000
_cell.angle_alpha   90.00
_cell.angle_beta   90.00
_cell.angle_gamma   90.00
#
_symmetry.space_group_name_H-M   'P 1'
#
loop_
_entity.id
_entity.type
_entity.pdbx_description
1 polymer ?
#
loop_
_entity_poly.entity_id
_entity_poly.type
_entity_poly.pdbx_seq_one_letter_code
_entity_poly.pdbx_strand_id
1 'polypeptide(L)'
;MSKPVPEGMGWRIAVTILAFFGALIGVVVWLFFYAQDFSVYQNIAVVAVIILGFVGAMGATWAAWGMKYGAKWSGKGDTCAE
;
A
#
# COMPACT_ATOMS: atom_id res chain seq x y z
N MET A 1 17.31 -17.68 -19.10
CA MET A 1 16.69 -18.31 -17.91
C MET A 1 16.04 -17.20 -17.07
N SER A 2 14.72 -17.02 -17.14
CA SER A 2 14.00 -16.03 -16.32
C SER A 2 13.93 -16.53 -14.88
N LYS A 3 14.30 -15.70 -13.90
CA LYS A 3 14.13 -16.04 -12.48
C LYS A 3 12.63 -16.23 -12.18
N PRO A 4 12.24 -17.23 -11.37
CA PRO A 4 10.85 -17.39 -10.97
C PRO A 4 10.41 -16.16 -10.15
N VAL A 5 9.21 -15.66 -10.43
CA VAL A 5 8.60 -14.55 -9.67
C VAL A 5 8.46 -14.99 -8.21
N PRO A 6 8.91 -14.19 -7.22
CA PRO A 6 8.78 -14.53 -5.82
C PRO A 6 7.33 -14.83 -5.44
N GLU A 7 7.14 -15.87 -4.62
CA GLU A 7 5.83 -16.29 -4.15
C GLU A 7 5.10 -15.12 -3.47
N GLY A 8 3.85 -14.87 -3.90
CA GLY A 8 3.02 -13.79 -3.38
C GLY A 8 3.24 -12.42 -4.04
N MET A 9 4.05 -12.28 -5.10
CA MET A 9 4.24 -11.00 -5.78
C MET A 9 3.00 -10.53 -6.57
N GLY A 10 2.30 -11.44 -7.26
CA GLY A 10 1.18 -11.09 -8.14
C GLY A 10 0.00 -10.43 -7.43
N TRP A 11 -0.44 -10.99 -6.29
CA TRP A 11 -1.58 -10.42 -5.56
C TRP A 11 -1.25 -9.08 -4.90
N ARG A 12 0.00 -8.86 -4.47
CA ARG A 12 0.45 -7.56 -3.92
C ARG A 12 0.40 -6.46 -4.97
N ILE A 13 0.82 -6.78 -6.20
CA ILE A 13 0.72 -5.86 -7.34
C ILE A 13 -0.75 -5.52 -7.61
N ALA A 14 -1.62 -6.54 -7.67
CA ALA A 14 -3.05 -6.32 -7.86
C ALA A 14 -3.66 -5.44 -6.76
N VAL A 15 -3.36 -5.72 -5.48
CA VAL A 15 -3.82 -4.91 -4.33
C VAL A 15 -3.29 -3.48 -4.42
N THR A 16 -2.04 -3.28 -4.84
CA THR A 16 -1.46 -1.93 -4.99
C THR A 16 -2.21 -1.12 -6.05
N ILE A 17 -2.46 -1.73 -7.21
CA ILE A 17 -3.20 -1.09 -8.30
C ILE A 17 -4.63 -0.76 -7.83
N LEU A 18 -5.33 -1.73 -7.25
CA LEU A 18 -6.70 -1.56 -6.77
C LEU A 18 -6.81 -0.52 -5.66
N ALA A 19 -5.86 -0.51 -4.71
CA ALA A 19 -5.85 0.47 -3.64
C ALA A 19 -5.61 1.88 -4.17
N PHE A 20 -4.70 2.04 -5.15
CA PHE A 20 -4.41 3.35 -5.74
C PHE A 20 -5.63 3.91 -6.50
N PHE A 21 -6.17 3.13 -7.43
CA PHE A 21 -7.36 3.55 -8.18
C PHE A 21 -8.59 3.68 -7.28
N GLY A 22 -8.75 2.80 -6.30
CA GLY A 22 -9.81 2.89 -5.30
C GLY A 22 -9.74 4.17 -4.47
N ALA A 23 -8.54 4.57 -4.04
CA ALA A 23 -8.34 5.84 -3.34
C ALA A 23 -8.66 7.05 -4.23
N LEU A 24 -8.21 7.06 -5.49
CA LEU A 24 -8.52 8.14 -6.43
C LEU A 24 -10.02 8.24 -6.71
N ILE A 25 -10.68 7.12 -6.98
CA ILE A 25 -12.13 7.06 -7.19
C ILE A 25 -12.84 7.55 -5.93
N GLY A 26 -12.39 7.14 -4.74
CA GLY A 26 -12.93 7.61 -3.46
C GLY A 26 -12.84 9.12 -3.29
N VAL A 27 -11.70 9.72 -3.64
CA VAL A 27 -11.52 11.19 -3.62
C VAL A 27 -12.48 11.87 -4.60
N VAL A 28 -12.59 11.37 -5.84
CA VAL A 28 -13.50 11.93 -6.85
C VAL A 28 -14.95 11.86 -6.37
N VAL A 29 -15.39 10.71 -5.88
CA VAL A 29 -16.74 10.52 -5.35
C VAL A 29 -16.98 11.47 -4.17
N TRP A 30 -16.04 11.59 -3.25
CA TRP A 30 -16.16 12.52 -2.12
C TRP A 30 -16.33 13.96 -2.58
N LEU A 31 -15.41 14.45 -3.42
CA LEU A 31 -15.39 15.85 -3.85
C LEU A 31 -16.61 16.25 -4.70
N PHE A 32 -17.12 15.34 -5.53
CA PHE A 32 -18.27 15.64 -6.39
C PHE A 32 -19.61 15.50 -5.67
N PHE A 33 -19.78 14.48 -4.84
CA PHE A 33 -21.11 14.14 -4.31
C PHE A 33 -21.33 14.60 -2.87
N TYR A 34 -20.28 14.73 -2.07
CA TYR A 34 -20.41 14.93 -0.63
C TYR A 34 -19.80 16.24 -0.13
N ALA A 35 -18.76 16.76 -0.79
CA ALA A 35 -17.97 17.89 -0.28
C ALA A 35 -18.72 19.23 -0.18
N GLN A 36 -19.87 19.39 -0.84
CA GLN A 36 -20.63 20.65 -0.86
C GLN A 36 -21.16 21.04 0.52
N ASP A 37 -21.52 20.07 1.36
CA ASP A 37 -22.10 20.32 2.70
C ASP A 37 -21.05 20.49 3.81
N PHE A 38 -19.77 20.37 3.47
CA PHE A 38 -18.66 20.42 4.42
C PHE A 38 -17.83 21.69 4.25
N SER A 39 -17.31 22.19 5.38
CA SER A 39 -16.29 23.25 5.34
C SER A 39 -15.01 22.77 4.64
N VAL A 40 -14.21 23.72 4.16
CA VAL A 40 -12.92 23.44 3.50
C VAL A 40 -12.03 22.55 4.38
N TYR A 41 -11.95 22.83 5.68
CA TYR A 41 -11.14 22.03 6.62
C TYR A 41 -11.64 20.59 6.78
N GLN A 42 -12.97 20.39 6.80
CA GLN A 42 -13.55 19.06 6.87
C GLN A 42 -13.28 18.25 5.58
N ASN A 43 -13.36 18.89 4.42
CA ASN A 43 -13.01 18.24 3.15
C ASN A 43 -11.55 17.81 3.09
N ILE A 44 -10.63 18.67 3.56
CA ILE A 44 -9.20 18.33 3.67
C ILE A 44 -9.01 17.13 4.62
N ALA A 45 -9.70 17.11 5.76
CA ALA A 45 -9.61 16.01 6.70
C ALA A 45 -10.07 14.68 6.08
N VAL A 46 -11.15 14.68 5.29
CA VAL A 46 -11.63 13.44 4.65
C VAL A 46 -10.68 12.95 3.56
N VAL A 47 -10.12 13.86 2.75
CA VAL A 47 -9.07 13.48 1.79
C VAL A 47 -7.85 12.90 2.50
N ALA A 48 -7.44 13.48 3.63
CA ALA A 48 -6.36 12.95 4.45
C ALA A 48 -6.68 11.54 4.99
N VAL A 49 -7.92 11.28 5.42
CA VAL A 49 -8.37 9.95 5.84
C VAL A 49 -8.27 8.93 4.71
N ILE A 50 -8.68 9.29 3.48
CA ILE A 50 -8.56 8.40 2.31
C ILE A 50 -7.09 8.06 2.04
N ILE A 51 -6.19 9.06 2.11
CA ILE A 51 -4.75 8.85 1.95
C ILE A 51 -4.19 7.95 3.06
N LEU A 52 -4.58 8.16 4.31
CA LEU A 52 -4.17 7.32 5.43
C LEU A 52 -4.64 5.88 5.25
N GLY A 53 -5.87 5.68 4.77
CA GLY A 53 -6.40 4.36 4.42
C GLY A 53 -5.56 3.66 3.34
N PHE A 54 -5.20 4.40 2.27
CA PHE A 54 -4.32 3.91 1.22
C PHE A 54 -2.93 3.51 1.75
N VAL A 55 -2.28 4.40 2.52
CA VAL A 55 -0.95 4.14 3.10
C VAL A 55 -1.00 2.97 4.07
N GLY A 56 -2.04 2.87 4.90
CA GLY A 56 -2.25 1.75 5.81
C GLY A 56 -2.40 0.41 5.07
N ALA A 57 -3.19 0.38 3.99
CA ALA A 57 -3.34 -0.79 3.14
C ALA A 57 -2.00 -1.21 2.50
N MET A 58 -1.20 -0.23 2.05
CA MET A 58 0.14 -0.49 1.49
C MET A 58 1.11 -1.02 2.55
N GLY A 59 1.13 -0.39 3.73
CA GLY A 59 1.92 -0.87 4.87
C GLY A 59 1.58 -2.32 5.21
N ALA A 60 0.30 -2.65 5.38
CA ALA A 60 -0.14 -4.01 5.69
C ALA A 60 0.23 -5.03 4.60
N THR A 61 0.08 -4.64 3.32
CA THR A 61 0.41 -5.50 2.17
C THR A 61 1.89 -5.89 2.17
N TRP A 62 2.78 -4.95 2.50
CA TRP A 62 4.22 -5.13 2.35
C TRP A 62 4.98 -5.45 3.65
N ALA A 63 4.47 -5.10 4.83
CA ALA A 63 5.15 -5.24 6.11
C ALA A 63 5.59 -6.67 6.41
N ALA A 64 4.67 -7.65 6.30
CA ALA A 64 4.97 -9.05 6.61
C ALA A 64 6.05 -9.65 5.69
N TRP A 65 6.09 -9.24 4.43
CA TRP A 65 7.09 -9.72 3.46
C TRP A 65 8.44 -9.04 3.64
N GLY A 66 8.43 -7.72 3.89
CA GLY A 66 9.64 -6.97 4.20
C GLY A 66 10.36 -7.58 5.40
N MET A 67 9.62 -7.90 6.47
CA MET A 67 10.19 -8.57 7.64
C MET A 67 10.73 -9.98 7.32
N LYS A 68 9.97 -10.80 6.58
CA LYS A 68 10.37 -12.18 6.22
C LYS A 68 11.62 -12.22 5.34
N TYR A 69 11.71 -11.34 4.34
CA TYR A 69 12.88 -11.28 3.46
C TYR A 69 14.06 -10.58 4.13
N GLY A 70 13.84 -9.53 4.92
CA GLY A 70 14.91 -8.88 5.70
C GLY A 70 15.64 -9.87 6.61
N ALA A 71 14.90 -10.71 7.34
CA ALA A 71 15.49 -11.75 8.18
C ALA A 71 16.28 -12.80 7.37
N LYS A 72 15.77 -13.20 6.19
CA LYS A 72 16.45 -14.18 5.31
C LYS A 72 17.78 -13.67 4.76
N TRP A 73 17.88 -12.38 4.44
CA TRP A 73 19.11 -11.77 3.93
C TRP A 73 20.15 -11.55 5.03
N SER A 74 19.74 -11.26 6.27
CA SER A 74 20.64 -11.20 7.42
C SER A 74 21.36 -12.53 7.65
N GLY A 75 20.61 -13.64 7.79
CA GLY A 75 21.22 -14.94 8.08
C GLY A 75 22.05 -15.53 6.93
N LYS A 76 21.82 -15.11 5.68
CA LYS A 76 22.64 -15.55 4.55
C LYS A 76 24.00 -14.85 4.48
N GLY A 77 24.09 -13.61 4.98
CA GLY A 77 25.36 -12.90 5.13
C GLY A 77 26.29 -13.62 6.11
N ASP A 78 25.73 -14.16 7.20
CA ASP A 78 26.49 -14.90 8.22
C ASP A 78 27.08 -16.21 7.66
N THR A 79 26.31 -16.96 6.87
CA THR A 79 26.77 -18.24 6.27
C THR A 79 27.80 -18.13 5.15
N CYS A 80 28.03 -16.94 4.59
CA CYS A 80 29.05 -16.71 3.57
C CYS A 80 30.34 -16.09 4.15
N ALA A 81 30.36 -15.84 5.46
CA ALA A 81 31.51 -15.34 6.20
C ALA A 81 32.29 -16.46 6.92
N GLU A 82 31.85 -17.72 6.81
CA GLU A 82 32.54 -18.93 7.30
C GLU A 82 33.29 -19.68 6.18
#